data_AF-A0A832IAX8-F1
#
_entry.id   AF-A0A832IAX8-F1
#
_cell.length_a   1.000
_cell.length_b   1.000
_cell.length_c   1.000
_cell.angle_alpha   90.00
_cell.angle_beta   90.00
_cell.angle_gamma   90.00
#
_symmetry.space_group_name_H-M   'P 1'
#
loop_
_entity.id
_entity.type
_entity.pdbx_description
1 polymer ?
#
loop_
_entity_poly.entity_id
_entity_poly.type
_entity_poly.pdbx_seq_one_letter_code
_entity_poly.pdbx_strand_id
1 'polypeptide(L)'
;MRHLVKIFLFCLFFTFSVQQVFAACLVPSPGMSAEEIQSIINECSALVNQYHQQVVSLSQQISLMDNQIKLTMLKIAQIQAQIDSLEKEITSLSSKITRLNDSLDFLSRVLLERVAENYKAKRKNPLSFFLSSQNFSDFISRYRFLQTVQLHDRELLFSMEKTRLNYDEQKQLKEEAQEKLKNLNTQLVSQKQQLAIQMKDKERLLEETKGKEAEYQRILSAALAEQETIMKAVQQAILKLADGTKVEKGQEIALIGNTGYPCCSTGTHLHFMVTVGCQRDSNGVLRGCTAVNP
;
A
#
# COMPACT_ATOMS: atom_id res chain seq x y z
N MET A 1 21.54 -17.99 -0.11
CA MET A 1 21.27 -19.43 0.12
C MET A 1 20.06 -19.71 1.03
N ARG A 2 19.84 -19.01 2.15
CA ARG A 2 18.67 -19.26 3.04
C ARG A 2 17.29 -18.96 2.41
N HIS A 3 17.19 -18.03 1.46
CA HIS A 3 15.93 -17.73 0.75
C HIS A 3 15.61 -18.73 -0.38
N LEU A 4 16.64 -19.23 -1.07
CA LEU A 4 16.49 -20.27 -2.10
C LEU A 4 16.04 -21.62 -1.50
N VAL A 5 16.54 -21.96 -0.31
CA VAL A 5 16.10 -23.16 0.43
C VAL A 5 14.65 -23.05 0.89
N LYS A 6 14.17 -21.86 1.28
CA LYS A 6 12.77 -21.64 1.66
C LYS A 6 11.80 -21.68 0.47
N ILE A 7 12.22 -21.20 -0.71
CA ILE A 7 11.44 -21.28 -1.95
C ILE A 7 11.38 -22.73 -2.45
N PHE A 8 12.48 -23.48 -2.35
CA PHE A 8 12.52 -24.89 -2.75
C PHE A 8 11.70 -25.80 -1.82
N LEU A 9 11.71 -25.56 -0.50
CA LEU A 9 10.84 -26.24 0.46
C LEU A 9 9.35 -25.88 0.28
N PHE A 10 9.04 -24.65 -0.14
CA PHE A 10 7.68 -24.20 -0.44
C PHE A 10 7.15 -24.81 -1.74
N CYS A 11 7.98 -24.95 -2.79
CA CYS A 11 7.61 -25.67 -4.01
C CYS A 11 7.38 -27.16 -3.76
N LEU A 12 8.19 -27.82 -2.91
CA LEU A 12 8.01 -29.24 -2.59
C LEU A 12 6.72 -29.51 -1.80
N PHE A 13 6.30 -28.55 -0.97
CA PHE A 13 5.03 -28.62 -0.23
C PHE A 13 3.81 -28.31 -1.13
N PHE A 14 3.98 -27.44 -2.14
CA PHE A 14 2.92 -27.08 -3.07
C PHE A 14 2.68 -28.15 -4.14
N THR A 15 3.70 -28.90 -4.56
CA THR A 15 3.55 -29.99 -5.53
C THR A 15 3.01 -31.30 -4.93
N PHE A 16 3.08 -31.48 -3.61
CA PHE A 16 2.56 -32.69 -2.95
C PHE A 16 1.05 -32.64 -2.69
N SER A 17 0.43 -31.46 -2.75
CA SER A 17 -1.02 -31.30 -2.52
C SER A 17 -1.87 -31.32 -3.81
N VAL A 18 -1.26 -31.53 -4.99
CA VAL A 18 -1.98 -31.53 -6.29
C VAL A 18 -2.51 -32.93 -6.68
N GLN A 19 -2.15 -33.96 -5.92
CA GLN A 19 -2.83 -35.25 -6.02
C GLN A 19 -3.55 -35.50 -4.70
N GLN A 20 -4.86 -35.27 -4.68
CA GLN A 20 -5.87 -36.09 -4.02
C GLN A 20 -7.27 -35.47 -4.30
N VAL A 21 -8.02 -36.23 -5.09
CA VAL A 21 -9.48 -36.32 -5.18
C VAL A 21 -10.22 -35.09 -5.71
N PHE A 22 -10.58 -35.14 -7.01
CA PHE A 22 -11.86 -34.58 -7.47
C PHE A 22 -12.97 -35.35 -6.75
N ALA A 23 -13.27 -34.96 -5.52
CA ALA A 23 -14.48 -35.35 -4.83
C ALA A 23 -15.53 -34.33 -5.28
N ALA A 24 -16.16 -34.60 -6.42
CA ALA A 24 -17.48 -34.03 -6.66
C ALA A 24 -18.37 -34.47 -5.49
N CYS A 25 -19.10 -33.53 -4.89
CA CYS A 25 -19.98 -33.86 -3.79
C CYS A 25 -21.04 -34.82 -4.34
N LEU A 26 -21.05 -36.08 -3.90
CA LEU A 26 -21.97 -37.07 -4.47
C LEU A 26 -23.40 -36.68 -4.10
N VAL A 27 -24.27 -36.55 -5.11
CA VAL A 27 -25.71 -36.31 -4.90
C VAL A 27 -26.29 -37.50 -4.13
N PRO A 28 -26.96 -37.28 -2.98
CA PRO A 28 -27.51 -38.37 -2.19
C PRO A 28 -28.58 -39.14 -2.97
N SER A 29 -28.45 -40.47 -3.01
CA SER A 29 -29.38 -41.39 -3.67
C SER A 29 -30.61 -41.65 -2.79
N PRO A 30 -31.82 -41.87 -3.37
CA PRO A 30 -33.00 -42.23 -2.59
C PRO A 30 -32.78 -43.56 -1.84
N GLY A 31 -32.66 -43.52 -0.51
CA GLY A 31 -32.50 -44.70 0.36
C GLY A 31 -31.30 -44.69 1.32
N MET A 32 -30.49 -43.64 1.35
CA MET A 32 -29.34 -43.50 2.27
C MET A 32 -29.78 -43.24 3.71
N SER A 33 -29.01 -43.72 4.70
CA SER A 33 -29.29 -43.47 6.12
C SER A 33 -29.04 -42.00 6.48
N ALA A 34 -29.69 -41.52 7.55
CA ALA A 34 -29.51 -40.14 8.02
C ALA A 34 -28.04 -39.86 8.39
N GLU A 35 -27.31 -40.87 8.88
CA GLU A 35 -25.88 -40.76 9.19
C GLU A 35 -25.01 -40.61 7.93
N GLU A 36 -25.31 -41.32 6.84
CA GLU A 36 -24.55 -41.22 5.57
C GLU A 36 -24.74 -39.86 4.91
N ILE A 37 -25.98 -39.33 4.93
CA ILE A 37 -26.31 -37.99 4.45
C ILE A 37 -25.55 -36.93 5.28
N GLN A 38 -25.49 -37.10 6.60
CA GLN A 38 -24.77 -36.18 7.47
C GLN A 38 -23.26 -36.21 7.23
N SER A 39 -22.68 -37.38 6.92
CA SER A 39 -21.26 -37.51 6.55
C SER A 39 -20.93 -36.74 5.27
N ILE A 40 -21.78 -36.87 4.23
CA ILE A 40 -21.60 -36.17 2.95
C ILE A 40 -21.69 -34.65 3.13
N ILE A 41 -22.62 -34.16 3.94
CA ILE A 41 -22.74 -32.73 4.26
C ILE A 41 -21.47 -32.21 4.95
N ASN A 42 -20.90 -32.99 5.88
CA ASN A 42 -19.70 -32.61 6.61
C ASN A 42 -18.47 -32.54 5.69
N GLU A 43 -18.33 -33.52 4.78
CA GLU A 43 -17.26 -33.56 3.79
C GLU A 43 -17.35 -32.38 2.79
N CYS A 44 -18.55 -32.09 2.29
CA CYS A 44 -18.81 -30.94 1.43
C CYS A 44 -18.47 -29.61 2.12
N SER A 45 -18.92 -29.45 3.37
CA SER A 45 -18.64 -28.28 4.19
C SER A 45 -17.15 -28.09 4.46
N ALA A 46 -16.42 -29.18 4.73
CA ALA A 46 -14.97 -29.14 4.89
C ALA A 46 -14.25 -28.66 3.62
N LEU A 47 -14.68 -29.15 2.44
CA LEU A 47 -14.10 -28.78 1.16
C LEU A 47 -14.40 -27.31 0.78
N VAL A 48 -15.63 -26.84 1.01
CA VAL A 48 -16.03 -25.42 0.85
C VAL A 48 -15.16 -24.53 1.73
N ASN A 49 -14.98 -24.89 3.00
CA ASN A 49 -14.15 -24.13 3.93
C ASN A 49 -12.68 -24.10 3.48
N GLN A 50 -12.14 -25.23 2.98
CA GLN A 50 -10.79 -25.31 2.47
C GLN A 50 -10.56 -24.37 1.28
N TYR A 51 -11.42 -24.41 0.26
CA TYR A 51 -11.30 -23.52 -0.89
C TYR A 51 -11.54 -22.04 -0.52
N HIS A 52 -12.48 -21.77 0.38
CA HIS A 52 -12.72 -20.43 0.89
C HIS A 52 -11.47 -19.85 1.59
N GLN A 53 -10.80 -20.63 2.43
CA GLN A 53 -9.55 -20.21 3.08
C GLN A 53 -8.42 -19.96 2.08
N GLN A 54 -8.32 -20.75 1.01
CA GLN A 54 -7.33 -20.54 -0.05
C GLN A 54 -7.57 -19.22 -0.82
N VAL A 55 -8.83 -18.90 -1.13
CA VAL A 55 -9.19 -17.61 -1.79
C VAL A 55 -8.92 -16.43 -0.85
N VAL A 56 -9.32 -16.52 0.41
CA VAL A 56 -9.12 -15.44 1.39
C VAL A 56 -7.63 -15.20 1.66
N SER A 57 -6.83 -16.25 1.81
CA SER A 57 -5.38 -16.12 2.04
C SER A 57 -4.65 -15.48 0.86
N LEU A 58 -5.02 -15.84 -0.37
CA LEU A 58 -4.47 -15.22 -1.57
C LEU A 58 -4.87 -13.74 -1.68
N SER A 59 -6.15 -13.42 -1.46
CA SER A 59 -6.64 -12.04 -1.45
C SER A 59 -5.91 -11.17 -0.42
N GLN A 60 -5.70 -11.70 0.78
CA GLN A 60 -4.95 -11.01 1.83
C GLN A 60 -3.50 -10.77 1.41
N GLN A 61 -2.85 -11.75 0.77
CA GLN A 61 -1.48 -11.61 0.29
C GLN A 61 -1.34 -10.51 -0.78
N ILE A 62 -2.26 -10.45 -1.73
CA ILE A 62 -2.30 -9.39 -2.76
C ILE A 62 -2.52 -8.02 -2.09
N SER A 63 -3.46 -7.93 -1.15
CA SER A 63 -3.72 -6.69 -0.41
C SER A 63 -2.50 -6.20 0.39
N LEU A 64 -1.73 -7.12 0.99
CA LEU A 64 -0.48 -6.79 1.67
C LEU A 64 0.56 -6.24 0.69
N MET A 65 0.73 -6.88 -0.47
CA MET A 65 1.64 -6.39 -1.52
C MET A 65 1.23 -5.01 -2.03
N ASP A 66 -0.08 -4.75 -2.20
CA ASP A 66 -0.59 -3.44 -2.62
C ASP A 66 -0.31 -2.34 -1.61
N ASN A 67 -0.52 -2.63 -0.33
CA ASN A 67 -0.17 -1.69 0.73
C ASN A 67 1.34 -1.42 0.79
N GLN A 68 2.17 -2.44 0.58
CA GLN A 68 3.62 -2.29 0.51
C GLN A 68 4.07 -1.44 -0.70
N ILE A 69 3.51 -1.69 -1.88
CA ILE A 69 3.76 -0.90 -3.10
C ILE A 69 3.36 0.56 -2.88
N LYS A 70 2.17 0.80 -2.33
CA LYS A 70 1.70 2.15 -2.01
C LYS A 70 2.61 2.87 -1.01
N LEU A 71 3.07 2.16 0.02
CA LEU A 71 4.01 2.70 0.99
C LEU A 71 5.35 3.09 0.32
N THR A 72 5.89 2.23 -0.54
CA THR A 72 7.11 2.52 -1.30
C THR A 72 6.93 3.73 -2.23
N MET A 73 5.80 3.83 -2.93
CA MET A 73 5.47 4.99 -3.77
C MET A 73 5.42 6.30 -2.97
N LEU A 74 4.80 6.29 -1.80
CA LEU A 74 4.75 7.46 -0.91
C LEU A 74 6.14 7.87 -0.43
N LYS A 75 7.00 6.91 -0.08
CA LYS A 75 8.41 7.19 0.28
C LYS A 75 9.18 7.80 -0.89
N ILE A 76 8.99 7.30 -2.11
CA ILE A 76 9.61 7.87 -3.33
C ILE A 76 9.15 9.32 -3.52
N ALA A 77 7.85 9.60 -3.39
CA ALA A 77 7.31 10.95 -3.52
C ALA A 77 7.86 11.89 -2.44
N GLN A 78 7.99 11.42 -1.19
CA GLN A 78 8.60 12.16 -0.10
C GLN A 78 10.07 12.49 -0.40
N ILE A 79 10.87 11.51 -0.84
CA ILE A 79 12.28 11.73 -1.19
C ILE A 79 12.40 12.72 -2.34
N GLN A 80 11.54 12.63 -3.35
CA GLN A 80 11.54 13.59 -4.47
C GLN A 80 11.24 15.01 -3.98
N ALA A 81 10.24 15.19 -3.12
CA ALA A 81 9.95 16.51 -2.55
C ALA A 81 11.11 17.07 -1.70
N GLN A 82 11.82 16.19 -0.96
CA GLN A 82 13.02 16.58 -0.22
C GLN A 82 14.16 17.01 -1.16
N ILE A 83 14.37 16.28 -2.26
CA ILE A 83 15.33 16.63 -3.32
C ILE A 83 15.00 18.01 -3.89
N ASP A 84 13.75 18.24 -4.31
CA ASP A 84 13.32 19.50 -4.93
C ASP A 84 13.49 20.69 -3.96
N SER A 85 13.21 20.48 -2.66
CA SER A 85 13.43 21.50 -1.63
C SER A 85 14.92 21.81 -1.45
N LEU A 86 15.76 20.77 -1.44
CA LEU A 86 17.20 20.90 -1.24
C LEU A 86 17.89 21.54 -2.45
N GLU A 87 17.44 21.27 -3.67
CA GLU A 87 17.91 21.94 -4.88
C GLU A 87 17.60 23.44 -4.88
N LYS A 88 16.41 23.83 -4.41
CA LYS A 88 16.06 25.25 -4.20
C LYS A 88 16.95 25.90 -3.16
N GLU A 89 17.23 25.21 -2.06
CA GLU A 89 18.15 25.67 -1.02
C GLU A 89 19.56 25.88 -1.57
N ILE A 90 20.10 24.91 -2.31
CA ILE A 90 21.43 25.00 -2.96
C ILE A 90 21.47 26.17 -3.94
N THR A 91 20.40 26.42 -4.68
CA THR A 91 20.29 27.56 -5.62
C THR A 91 20.30 28.90 -4.87
N SER A 92 19.55 28.98 -3.76
CA SER A 92 19.52 30.16 -2.89
C SER A 92 20.89 30.43 -2.25
N LEU A 93 21.53 29.39 -1.68
CA LEU A 93 22.88 29.46 -1.13
C LEU A 93 23.90 29.91 -2.19
N SER A 94 23.84 29.35 -3.40
CA SER A 94 24.72 29.75 -4.50
C SER A 94 24.57 31.23 -4.85
N SER A 95 23.34 31.74 -4.90
CA SER A 95 23.08 33.16 -5.16
C SER A 95 23.61 34.06 -4.04
N LYS A 96 23.49 33.64 -2.77
CA LYS A 96 24.07 34.36 -1.62
C LYS A 96 25.59 34.38 -1.68
N ILE A 97 26.21 33.23 -1.95
CA ILE A 97 27.67 33.08 -2.09
C ILE A 97 28.21 34.01 -3.18
N THR A 98 27.56 34.07 -4.35
CA THR A 98 27.96 35.01 -5.43
C THR A 98 27.93 36.46 -4.95
N ARG A 99 26.85 36.90 -4.31
CA ARG A 99 26.74 38.28 -3.79
C ARG A 99 27.80 38.59 -2.74
N LEU A 100 28.09 37.64 -1.86
CA LEU A 100 29.14 37.78 -0.85
C LEU A 100 30.53 37.85 -1.48
N ASN A 101 30.79 37.02 -2.51
CA ASN A 101 32.04 37.05 -3.26
C ASN A 101 32.24 38.39 -3.98
N ASP A 102 31.22 38.88 -4.68
CA ASP A 102 31.28 40.18 -5.37
C ASP A 102 31.54 41.34 -4.38
N SER A 103 30.93 41.27 -3.20
CA SER A 103 31.18 42.22 -2.12
C SER A 103 32.63 42.14 -1.62
N LEU A 104 33.14 40.93 -1.37
CA LEU A 104 34.53 40.72 -0.94
C LEU A 104 35.54 41.20 -2.00
N ASP A 105 35.27 40.96 -3.28
CA ASP A 105 36.10 41.44 -4.38
C ASP A 105 36.12 42.97 -4.46
N PHE A 106 34.95 43.60 -4.32
CA PHE A 106 34.85 45.06 -4.26
C PHE A 106 35.61 45.65 -3.06
N LEU A 107 35.37 45.13 -1.86
CA LEU A 107 36.04 45.58 -0.63
C LEU A 107 37.56 45.38 -0.71
N SER A 108 38.01 44.26 -1.26
CA SER A 108 39.44 43.98 -1.48
C SER A 108 40.07 44.99 -2.43
N ARG A 109 39.41 45.33 -3.54
CA ARG A 109 39.92 46.33 -4.49
C ARG A 109 40.05 47.71 -3.86
N VAL A 110 39.00 48.17 -3.16
CA VAL A 110 39.01 49.48 -2.46
C VAL A 110 40.11 49.53 -1.41
N LEU A 111 40.27 48.45 -0.64
CA LEU A 111 41.31 48.37 0.38
C LEU A 111 42.72 48.38 -0.22
N LEU A 112 42.96 47.62 -1.31
CA LEU A 112 44.25 47.59 -2.01
C LEU A 112 44.62 48.96 -2.60
N GLU A 113 43.66 49.64 -3.23
CA GLU A 113 43.87 51.00 -3.74
C GLU A 113 44.25 51.96 -2.62
N ARG A 114 43.52 51.91 -1.49
CA ARG A 114 43.80 52.75 -0.32
C ARG A 114 45.14 52.45 0.34
N VAL A 115 45.55 51.19 0.41
CA VAL A 115 46.89 50.80 0.91
C VAL A 115 48.00 51.33 -0.01
N ALA A 116 47.80 51.24 -1.33
CA ALA A 116 48.75 51.77 -2.31
C ALA A 116 48.88 53.30 -2.21
N GLU A 117 47.77 54.03 -2.08
CA GLU A 117 47.78 55.49 -1.91
C GLU A 117 48.42 55.89 -0.58
N ASN A 118 48.13 55.19 0.52
CA ASN A 118 48.82 55.40 1.80
C ASN A 118 50.33 55.14 1.70
N TYR A 119 50.75 54.12 0.94
CA TYR A 119 52.17 53.85 0.71
C TYR A 119 52.86 54.96 -0.10
N LYS A 120 52.20 55.50 -1.14
CA LYS A 120 52.70 56.67 -1.89
C LYS A 120 52.74 57.92 -1.01
N ALA A 121 51.78 58.09 -0.11
CA ALA A 121 51.68 59.21 0.82
C ALA A 121 52.65 59.12 2.02
N LYS A 122 53.33 57.98 2.22
CA LYS A 122 54.11 57.56 3.40
C LYS A 122 55.35 58.42 3.75
N ARG A 123 55.43 59.68 3.33
CA ARG A 123 56.58 60.57 3.61
C ARG A 123 56.21 61.93 4.22
N LYS A 124 55.09 62.06 4.95
CA LYS A 124 54.84 63.27 5.76
C LYS A 124 54.79 62.92 7.25
N ASN A 125 55.83 63.35 7.97
CA ASN A 125 55.98 63.21 9.42
C ASN A 125 54.87 64.05 10.12
N PRO A 126 54.31 63.68 11.29
CA PRO A 126 53.30 64.50 11.97
C PRO A 126 53.77 65.94 12.21
N LEU A 127 55.07 66.12 12.44
CA LEU A 127 55.74 67.41 12.54
C LEU A 127 55.75 68.17 11.21
N SER A 128 55.98 67.50 10.08
CA SER A 128 55.92 68.14 8.76
C SER A 128 54.48 68.45 8.35
N PHE A 129 53.51 67.68 8.84
CA PHE A 129 52.09 67.94 8.64
C PHE A 129 51.63 69.19 9.42
N PHE A 130 52.07 69.32 10.68
CA PHE A 130 51.88 70.52 11.50
C PHE A 130 52.50 71.77 10.85
N LEU A 131 53.77 71.67 10.43
CA LEU A 131 54.50 72.78 9.79
C LEU A 131 53.93 73.18 8.41
N SER A 132 53.14 72.31 7.77
CA SER A 132 52.47 72.58 6.48
C SER A 132 51.06 73.16 6.61
N SER A 133 50.55 73.31 7.83
CA SER A 133 49.22 73.87 8.09
C SER A 133 49.25 75.41 8.09
N GLN A 134 48.16 76.05 7.65
CA GLN A 134 48.12 77.52 7.59
C GLN A 134 47.93 78.16 8.97
N ASN A 135 47.32 77.43 9.91
CA ASN A 135 47.11 77.84 11.30
C ASN A 135 46.74 76.63 12.17
N PHE A 136 46.64 76.84 13.48
CA PHE A 136 46.31 75.78 14.44
C PHE A 136 44.94 75.12 14.18
N SER A 137 43.95 75.88 13.72
CA SER A 137 42.61 75.36 13.42
C SER A 137 42.61 74.40 12.22
N ASP A 138 43.37 74.74 11.18
CA ASP A 138 43.59 73.91 9.98
C ASP A 138 44.32 72.61 10.34
N PHE A 139 45.36 72.68 11.19
CA PHE A 139 46.02 71.47 11.71
C PHE A 139 45.07 70.54 12.45
N ILE A 140 44.30 71.05 13.42
CA ILE A 140 43.36 70.25 14.21
C ILE A 140 42.28 69.61 13.32
N SER A 141 41.76 70.36 12.34
CA SER A 141 40.75 69.87 11.41
C SER A 141 41.27 68.71 10.55
N ARG A 142 42.49 68.85 10.01
CA ARG A 142 43.12 67.77 9.22
C ARG A 142 43.51 66.57 10.07
N TYR A 143 43.95 66.77 11.31
CA TYR A 143 44.25 65.67 12.23
C TYR A 143 43.00 64.86 12.58
N ARG A 144 41.88 65.53 12.88
CA ARG A 144 40.59 64.87 13.08
C ARG A 144 40.14 64.11 11.83
N PHE A 145 40.31 64.69 10.64
CA PHE A 145 40.02 63.99 9.38
C PHE A 145 40.84 62.69 9.24
N LEU A 146 42.15 62.72 9.52
CA LEU A 146 42.99 61.52 9.49
C LEU A 146 42.53 60.46 10.51
N GLN A 147 42.12 60.88 11.71
CA GLN A 147 41.54 59.96 12.70
C GLN A 147 40.25 59.31 12.18
N THR A 148 39.35 60.09 11.58
CA THR A 148 38.12 59.57 10.96
C THR A 148 38.42 58.57 9.84
N VAL A 149 39.38 58.88 8.98
CA VAL A 149 39.88 58.00 7.91
C VAL A 149 40.37 56.67 8.50
N GLN A 150 41.23 56.70 9.52
CA GLN A 150 41.76 55.51 10.19
C GLN A 150 40.66 54.66 10.86
N LEU A 151 39.66 55.29 11.48
CA LEU A 151 38.51 54.59 12.05
C LEU A 151 37.70 53.88 10.97
N HIS A 152 37.45 54.56 9.85
CA HIS A 152 36.68 53.99 8.75
C HIS A 152 37.43 52.83 8.04
N ASP A 153 38.77 52.88 7.97
CA ASP A 153 39.61 51.77 7.52
C ASP A 153 39.49 50.55 8.42
N ARG A 154 39.52 50.78 9.74
CA ARG A 154 39.34 49.72 10.72
C ARG A 154 37.96 49.09 10.60
N GLU A 155 36.91 49.89 10.49
CA GLU A 155 35.54 49.39 10.26
C GLU A 155 35.40 48.61 8.95
N LEU A 156 36.05 49.06 7.87
CA LEU A 156 36.08 48.35 6.58
C LEU A 156 36.70 46.96 6.73
N LEU A 157 37.83 46.85 7.43
CA LEU A 157 38.50 45.57 7.72
C LEU A 157 37.60 44.63 8.54
N PHE A 158 36.92 45.15 9.57
CA PHE A 158 35.97 44.35 10.35
C PHE A 158 34.78 43.87 9.52
N SER A 159 34.24 44.75 8.66
CA SER A 159 33.14 44.39 7.76
C SER A 159 33.56 43.33 6.73
N MET A 160 34.76 43.46 6.17
CA MET A 160 35.34 42.49 5.25
C MET A 160 35.54 41.14 5.92
N GLU A 161 36.09 41.10 7.14
CA GLU A 161 36.26 39.86 7.90
C GLU A 161 34.92 39.20 8.21
N LYS A 162 33.90 39.98 8.63
CA LYS A 162 32.55 39.46 8.85
C LYS A 162 31.94 38.88 7.57
N THR A 163 32.15 39.54 6.43
CA THR A 163 31.66 39.07 5.13
C THR A 163 32.37 37.78 4.71
N ARG A 164 33.68 37.67 4.97
CA ARG A 164 34.49 36.47 4.72
C ARG A 164 33.98 35.29 5.54
N LEU A 165 33.77 35.48 6.85
CA LEU A 165 33.23 34.45 7.73
C LEU A 165 31.84 33.99 7.28
N ASN A 166 30.96 34.92 6.87
CA ASN A 166 29.65 34.55 6.35
C ASN A 166 29.74 33.78 5.03
N TYR A 167 30.63 34.20 4.12
CA TYR A 167 30.90 33.49 2.87
C TYR A 167 31.33 32.05 3.13
N ASP A 168 32.29 31.84 4.03
CA ASP A 168 32.79 30.52 4.40
C ASP A 168 31.69 29.64 5.00
N GLU A 169 30.86 30.20 5.90
CA GLU A 169 29.70 29.52 6.47
C GLU A 169 28.67 29.11 5.40
N GLN A 170 28.28 30.04 4.50
CA GLN A 170 27.33 29.72 3.43
C GLN A 170 27.89 28.66 2.47
N LYS A 171 29.19 28.70 2.20
CA LYS A 171 29.88 27.70 1.37
C LYS A 171 29.85 26.32 2.02
N GLN A 172 30.14 26.24 3.32
CA GLN A 172 30.06 24.98 4.07
C GLN A 172 28.63 24.42 4.05
N LEU A 173 27.62 25.24 4.33
CA LEU A 173 26.21 24.81 4.28
C LEU A 173 25.81 24.27 2.90
N LYS A 174 26.32 24.88 1.82
CA LYS A 174 26.09 24.41 0.45
C LYS A 174 26.74 23.04 0.21
N GLU A 175 27.98 22.84 0.66
CA GLU A 175 28.68 21.56 0.53
C GLU A 175 27.94 20.44 1.27
N GLU A 176 27.48 20.70 2.50
CA GLU A 176 26.66 19.76 3.28
C GLU A 176 25.32 19.45 2.58
N ALA A 177 24.67 20.47 2.00
CA ALA A 177 23.44 20.28 1.23
C ALA A 177 23.68 19.44 -0.03
N GLN A 178 24.79 19.64 -0.74
CA GLN A 178 25.15 18.84 -1.92
C GLN A 178 25.44 17.37 -1.56
N GLU A 179 26.06 17.12 -0.41
CA GLU A 179 26.27 15.76 0.10
C GLU A 179 24.94 15.08 0.43
N LYS A 180 24.04 15.77 1.14
CA LYS A 180 22.68 15.28 1.42
C LYS A 180 21.92 14.97 0.13
N LEU A 181 22.02 15.83 -0.89
CA LEU A 181 21.38 15.63 -2.19
C LEU A 181 21.88 14.37 -2.89
N LYS A 182 23.19 14.11 -2.87
CA LYS A 182 23.78 12.88 -3.43
C LYS A 182 23.26 11.63 -2.72
N ASN A 183 23.18 11.68 -1.39
CA ASN A 183 22.66 10.58 -0.58
C ASN A 183 21.18 10.32 -0.86
N LEU A 184 20.35 11.36 -0.95
CA LEU A 184 18.93 11.24 -1.30
C LEU A 184 18.72 10.66 -2.71
N ASN A 185 19.50 11.09 -3.70
CA ASN A 185 19.44 10.53 -5.05
C ASN A 185 19.80 9.03 -5.07
N THR A 186 20.81 8.63 -4.29
CA THR A 186 21.17 7.21 -4.15
C THR A 186 20.03 6.40 -3.52
N GLN A 187 19.38 6.95 -2.48
CA GLN A 187 18.21 6.33 -1.86
C GLN A 187 17.03 6.24 -2.83
N LEU A 188 16.78 7.28 -3.63
CA LEU A 188 15.71 7.32 -4.62
C LEU A 188 15.87 6.19 -5.66
N VAL A 189 17.08 6.00 -6.19
CA VAL A 189 17.36 4.92 -7.14
C VAL A 189 17.10 3.55 -6.52
N SER A 190 17.56 3.33 -5.29
CA SER A 190 17.32 2.08 -4.55
C SER A 190 15.83 1.83 -4.32
N GLN A 191 15.06 2.84 -3.90
CA GLN A 191 13.61 2.72 -3.70
C GLN A 191 12.87 2.43 -5.01
N LYS A 192 13.27 3.04 -6.13
CA LYS A 192 12.69 2.75 -7.46
C LYS A 192 12.97 1.30 -7.91
N GLN A 193 14.16 0.79 -7.65
CA GLN A 193 14.50 -0.61 -7.91
C GLN A 193 13.67 -1.56 -7.04
N GLN A 194 13.51 -1.26 -5.76
CA GLN A 194 12.67 -2.04 -4.85
C GLN A 194 11.20 -2.05 -5.31
N LEU A 195 10.66 -0.90 -5.73
CA LEU A 195 9.32 -0.80 -6.28
C LEU A 195 9.15 -1.68 -7.52
N ALA A 196 10.10 -1.65 -8.45
CA ALA A 196 10.06 -2.48 -9.65
C ALA A 196 10.05 -3.98 -9.33
N ILE A 197 10.82 -4.40 -8.32
CA ILE A 197 10.82 -5.78 -7.82
C ILE A 197 9.46 -6.14 -7.22
N GLN A 198 8.90 -5.29 -6.35
CA GLN A 198 7.59 -5.51 -5.73
C GLN A 198 6.47 -5.62 -6.78
N MET A 199 6.49 -4.78 -7.80
CA MET A 199 5.53 -4.83 -8.90
C MET A 199 5.66 -6.14 -9.70
N LYS A 200 6.90 -6.57 -9.99
CA LYS A 200 7.16 -7.83 -10.70
C LYS A 200 6.78 -9.05 -9.88
N ASP A 201 7.00 -9.04 -8.57
CA ASP A 201 6.59 -10.12 -7.68
C ASP A 201 5.06 -10.20 -7.58
N LYS A 202 4.37 -9.06 -7.51
CA LYS A 202 2.91 -9.01 -7.58
C LYS A 202 2.39 -9.57 -8.91
N GLU A 203 2.97 -9.14 -10.03
CA GLU A 203 2.59 -9.61 -11.36
C GLU A 203 2.79 -11.13 -11.51
N ARG A 204 3.92 -11.64 -11.02
CA ARG A 204 4.20 -13.08 -11.00
C ARG A 204 3.19 -13.84 -10.13
N LEU A 205 2.87 -13.34 -8.95
CA LEU A 205 1.86 -13.97 -8.09
C LEU A 205 0.49 -14.01 -8.79
N LEU A 206 0.08 -12.89 -9.40
CA LEU A 206 -1.17 -12.81 -10.15
C LEU A 206 -1.19 -13.81 -11.31
N GLU A 207 -0.09 -13.98 -12.04
CA GLU A 207 -0.03 -14.96 -13.14
C GLU A 207 -0.06 -16.41 -12.61
N GLU A 208 0.66 -16.70 -11.52
CA GLU A 208 0.64 -18.00 -10.83
C GLU A 208 -0.75 -18.35 -10.26
N THR A 209 -1.61 -17.34 -10.03
CA THR A 209 -2.91 -17.49 -9.37
C THR A 209 -4.12 -17.21 -10.25
N LYS A 210 -3.96 -16.56 -11.41
CA LYS A 210 -5.07 -16.16 -12.32
C LYS A 210 -5.99 -17.31 -12.70
N GLY A 211 -5.41 -18.48 -12.95
CA GLY A 211 -6.15 -19.70 -13.24
C GLY A 211 -6.77 -20.33 -11.98
N LYS A 212 -6.02 -20.34 -10.87
CA LYS A 212 -6.40 -21.00 -9.62
C LYS A 212 -7.47 -20.25 -8.84
N GLU A 213 -7.43 -18.92 -8.81
CA GLU A 213 -8.44 -18.12 -8.12
C GLU A 213 -9.79 -18.19 -8.83
N ALA A 214 -9.80 -18.04 -10.16
CA ALA A 214 -11.02 -18.22 -10.96
C ALA A 214 -11.55 -19.66 -10.86
N GLU A 215 -10.66 -20.65 -10.85
CA GLU A 215 -11.02 -22.05 -10.65
C GLU A 215 -11.57 -22.30 -9.24
N TYR A 216 -10.95 -21.80 -8.18
CA TYR A 216 -11.43 -21.93 -6.80
C TYR A 216 -12.73 -21.18 -6.57
N GLN A 217 -12.90 -19.99 -7.15
CA GLN A 217 -14.17 -19.26 -7.09
C GLN A 217 -15.28 -20.04 -7.83
N ARG A 218 -14.96 -20.63 -8.99
CA ARG A 218 -15.90 -21.49 -9.73
C ARG A 218 -16.25 -22.74 -8.93
N ILE A 219 -15.26 -23.46 -8.40
CA ILE A 219 -15.46 -24.67 -7.57
C ILE A 219 -16.24 -24.32 -6.30
N LEU A 220 -15.91 -23.22 -5.63
CA LEU A 220 -16.62 -22.74 -4.45
C LEU A 220 -18.09 -22.41 -4.78
N SER A 221 -18.35 -21.71 -5.88
CA SER A 221 -19.72 -21.39 -6.31
C SER A 221 -20.51 -22.65 -6.66
N ALA A 222 -19.87 -23.63 -7.30
CA ALA A 222 -20.47 -24.92 -7.62
C ALA A 222 -20.76 -25.74 -6.36
N ALA A 223 -19.80 -25.81 -5.43
CA ALA A 223 -19.95 -26.53 -4.16
C ALA A 223 -21.02 -25.90 -3.25
N LEU A 224 -21.14 -24.56 -3.23
CA LEU A 224 -22.22 -23.88 -2.51
C LEU A 224 -23.59 -24.15 -3.12
N ALA A 225 -23.71 -24.12 -4.45
CA ALA A 225 -24.95 -24.47 -5.15
C ALA A 225 -25.33 -25.94 -4.89
N GLU A 226 -24.35 -26.85 -4.93
CA GLU A 226 -24.54 -28.27 -4.64
C GLU A 226 -24.96 -28.50 -3.18
N GLN A 227 -24.30 -27.85 -2.22
CA GLN A 227 -24.69 -27.86 -0.81
C GLN A 227 -26.14 -27.36 -0.62
N GLU A 228 -26.55 -26.30 -1.32
CA GLU A 228 -27.92 -25.79 -1.27
C GLU A 228 -28.93 -26.81 -1.80
N THR A 229 -28.60 -27.52 -2.89
CA THR A 229 -29.46 -28.59 -3.43
C THR A 229 -29.58 -29.78 -2.48
N ILE A 230 -28.48 -30.20 -1.85
CA ILE A 230 -28.46 -31.28 -0.86
C ILE A 230 -29.31 -30.89 0.35
N MET A 231 -29.14 -29.67 0.89
CA MET A 231 -29.94 -29.18 2.02
C MET A 231 -31.44 -29.15 1.70
N LYS A 232 -31.81 -28.74 0.48
CA LYS A 232 -33.21 -28.79 0.01
C LYS A 232 -33.74 -30.23 -0.07
N ALA A 233 -32.95 -31.17 -0.60
CA ALA A 233 -33.32 -32.58 -0.71
C ALA A 233 -33.46 -33.25 0.66
N VAL A 234 -32.56 -32.95 1.61
CA VAL A 234 -32.61 -33.44 2.99
C VAL A 234 -33.82 -32.88 3.73
N GLN A 235 -34.11 -31.58 3.59
CA GLN A 235 -35.31 -30.99 4.17
C GLN A 235 -36.58 -31.64 3.62
N GLN A 236 -36.63 -31.91 2.31
CA GLN A 236 -37.74 -32.65 1.71
C GLN A 236 -37.84 -34.10 2.21
N ALA A 237 -36.71 -34.77 2.44
CA ALA A 237 -36.67 -36.15 2.96
C ALA A 237 -37.11 -36.24 4.42
N ILE A 238 -36.72 -35.27 5.27
CA ILE A 238 -37.15 -35.19 6.67
C ILE A 238 -38.65 -34.91 6.79
N LEU A 239 -39.21 -34.12 5.86
CA LEU A 239 -40.64 -33.81 5.80
C LEU A 239 -41.49 -34.90 5.12
N LYS A 240 -40.88 -35.97 4.57
CA LYS A 240 -41.63 -37.15 4.12
C LYS A 240 -42.20 -37.88 5.35
N LEU A 241 -43.41 -37.49 5.73
CA LEU A 241 -44.21 -38.17 6.74
C LEU A 241 -44.44 -39.63 6.31
N ALA A 242 -44.19 -40.57 7.22
CA ALA A 242 -44.52 -41.96 7.00
C ALA A 242 -46.05 -42.14 6.89
N ASP A 243 -46.48 -43.13 6.11
CA ASP A 243 -47.89 -43.41 5.86
C ASP A 243 -48.67 -43.66 7.16
N GLY A 244 -49.57 -42.72 7.52
CA GLY A 244 -50.39 -42.80 8.73
C GLY A 244 -49.95 -41.90 9.89
N THR A 245 -48.95 -41.03 9.68
CA THR A 245 -48.57 -40.02 10.68
C THR A 245 -49.72 -39.02 10.87
N LYS A 246 -50.13 -38.79 12.13
CA LYS A 246 -51.12 -37.76 12.46
C LYS A 246 -50.46 -36.38 12.31
N VAL A 247 -51.15 -35.47 11.63
CA VAL A 247 -50.71 -34.08 11.42
C VAL A 247 -51.66 -33.12 12.14
N GLU A 248 -51.12 -32.10 12.79
CA GLU A 248 -51.90 -31.06 13.47
C GLU A 248 -52.07 -29.80 12.62
N LYS A 249 -53.11 -29.00 12.92
CA LYS A 249 -53.37 -27.74 12.20
C LYS A 249 -52.21 -26.76 12.44
N GLY A 250 -51.49 -26.42 11.37
CA GLY A 250 -50.33 -25.52 11.40
C GLY A 250 -48.98 -26.24 11.31
N GLN A 251 -48.96 -27.58 11.27
CA GLN A 251 -47.75 -28.35 11.03
C GLN A 251 -47.35 -28.27 9.55
N GLU A 252 -46.06 -28.04 9.28
CA GLU A 252 -45.52 -28.10 7.92
C GLU A 252 -45.45 -29.56 7.46
N ILE A 253 -46.23 -29.90 6.42
CA ILE A 253 -46.38 -31.29 5.94
C ILE A 253 -45.71 -31.54 4.58
N ALA A 254 -45.41 -30.48 3.82
CA ALA A 254 -44.61 -30.54 2.61
C ALA A 254 -44.14 -29.14 2.22
N LEU A 255 -43.08 -29.09 1.40
CA LEU A 255 -42.54 -27.85 0.85
C LEU A 255 -42.91 -27.72 -0.62
N ILE A 256 -43.19 -26.50 -1.07
CA ILE A 256 -43.38 -26.20 -2.49
C ILE A 256 -42.00 -26.21 -3.16
N GLY A 257 -41.79 -27.10 -4.13
CA GLY A 257 -40.49 -27.29 -4.77
C GLY A 257 -40.61 -27.78 -6.23
N ASN A 258 -39.47 -28.08 -6.83
CA ASN A 258 -39.40 -28.86 -8.07
C ASN A 258 -38.47 -30.06 -7.84
N THR A 259 -38.62 -31.12 -8.64
CA THR A 259 -37.83 -32.37 -8.50
C THR A 259 -36.56 -32.39 -9.35
N GLY A 260 -36.25 -31.32 -10.09
CA GLY A 260 -35.05 -31.22 -10.93
C GLY A 260 -34.99 -32.21 -12.10
N TYR A 261 -34.00 -32.01 -12.98
CA TYR A 261 -33.71 -32.85 -14.16
C TYR A 261 -33.22 -34.25 -13.73
N PRO A 262 -33.56 -35.38 -14.43
CA PRO A 262 -34.07 -35.50 -15.80
C PRO A 262 -35.58 -35.68 -15.93
N CYS A 263 -36.35 -35.71 -14.84
CA CYS A 263 -37.76 -36.08 -14.87
C CYS A 263 -38.62 -35.08 -14.07
N CYS A 264 -39.42 -34.30 -14.82
CA CYS A 264 -40.65 -33.63 -14.38
C CYS A 264 -40.53 -32.24 -13.70
N SER A 265 -41.06 -31.25 -14.43
CA SER A 265 -41.52 -29.91 -14.05
C SER A 265 -40.47 -28.84 -13.69
N THR A 266 -40.46 -27.77 -14.48
CA THR A 266 -39.57 -26.60 -14.35
C THR A 266 -40.09 -25.54 -13.37
N GLY A 267 -41.36 -25.61 -12.96
CA GLY A 267 -41.96 -24.67 -12.00
C GLY A 267 -42.03 -25.23 -10.57
N THR A 268 -41.87 -24.36 -9.57
CA THR A 268 -42.15 -24.70 -8.17
C THR A 268 -43.64 -24.94 -8.00
N HIS A 269 -44.05 -26.17 -7.71
CA HIS A 269 -45.46 -26.53 -7.56
C HIS A 269 -45.60 -27.67 -6.55
N LEU A 270 -46.73 -27.71 -5.84
CA LEU A 270 -47.00 -28.69 -4.79
C LEU A 270 -48.37 -29.32 -5.03
N HIS A 271 -48.38 -30.65 -5.13
CA HIS A 271 -49.60 -31.42 -5.32
C HIS A 271 -50.12 -31.87 -3.96
N PHE A 272 -51.28 -31.34 -3.57
CA PHE A 272 -52.01 -31.82 -2.40
C PHE A 272 -53.40 -32.27 -2.82
N MET A 273 -53.85 -33.36 -2.20
CA MET A 273 -55.22 -33.82 -2.31
C MET A 273 -55.68 -34.23 -0.92
N VAL A 274 -56.84 -33.72 -0.51
CA VAL A 274 -57.51 -34.12 0.72
C VAL A 274 -58.57 -35.13 0.35
N THR A 275 -58.54 -36.29 1.00
CA THR A 275 -59.51 -37.37 0.77
C THR A 275 -60.17 -37.77 2.08
N VAL A 276 -61.49 -37.90 2.07
CA VAL A 276 -62.28 -38.36 3.23
C VAL A 276 -63.01 -39.67 2.92
N GLY A 277 -63.30 -40.45 3.96
CA GLY A 277 -64.07 -41.70 3.83
C GLY A 277 -63.30 -42.89 3.24
N CYS A 278 -61.96 -42.82 3.19
CA CYS A 278 -61.12 -43.87 2.61
C CYS A 278 -61.13 -45.17 3.43
N GLN A 279 -61.08 -46.30 2.73
CA GLN A 279 -60.79 -47.62 3.30
C GLN A 279 -59.43 -48.12 2.80
N ARG A 280 -58.62 -48.72 3.68
CA ARG A 280 -57.33 -49.31 3.31
C ARG A 280 -57.57 -50.72 2.78
N ASP A 281 -57.08 -51.04 1.59
CA ASP A 281 -57.08 -52.40 1.09
C ASP A 281 -55.97 -53.25 1.75
N SER A 282 -55.98 -54.56 1.50
CA SER A 282 -55.01 -55.52 2.07
C SER A 282 -53.55 -55.23 1.69
N ASN A 283 -53.33 -54.37 0.70
CA ASN A 283 -52.01 -53.94 0.23
C ASN A 283 -51.63 -52.55 0.77
N GLY A 284 -52.43 -51.98 1.68
CA GLY A 284 -52.18 -50.69 2.30
C GLY A 284 -52.59 -49.48 1.47
N VAL A 285 -53.20 -49.68 0.30
CA VAL A 285 -53.59 -48.60 -0.61
C VAL A 285 -54.99 -48.09 -0.24
N LEU A 286 -55.15 -46.76 -0.21
CA LEU A 286 -56.44 -46.12 0.08
C LEU A 286 -57.39 -46.24 -1.13
N ARG A 287 -58.57 -46.82 -0.92
CA ARG A 287 -59.64 -46.98 -1.92
C ARG A 287 -60.97 -46.47 -1.39
N GLY A 288 -61.90 -46.14 -2.28
CA GLY A 288 -63.22 -45.60 -1.92
C GLY A 288 -63.19 -44.17 -1.37
N CYS A 289 -62.06 -43.48 -1.52
CA CYS A 289 -61.87 -42.11 -1.10
C CYS A 289 -62.72 -41.14 -1.93
N THR A 290 -63.37 -40.17 -1.27
CA THR A 290 -63.94 -39.00 -1.95
C THR A 290 -62.94 -37.86 -1.84
N ALA A 291 -62.51 -37.32 -2.98
CA ALA A 291 -61.66 -36.12 -3.00
C ALA A 291 -62.49 -34.92 -2.56
N VAL A 292 -61.96 -34.16 -1.62
CA VAL A 292 -62.54 -32.90 -1.16
C VAL A 292 -61.57 -31.81 -1.59
N ASN A 293 -62.06 -30.76 -2.24
CA ASN A 293 -61.23 -29.58 -2.47
C ASN A 293 -60.85 -29.00 -1.10
N PRO A 294 -59.56 -28.70 -0.88
CA PRO A 294 -59.12 -28.03 0.34
C PRO A 294 -59.83 -26.69 0.55
#